data_AF-A0AAX2KGE5-F1
#
_entry.id   AF-A0AAX2KGE5-F1
#
_cell.length_a   1.000
_cell.length_b   1.000
_cell.length_c   1.000
_cell.angle_alpha   90.00
_cell.angle_beta   90.00
_cell.angle_gamma   90.00
#
_symmetry.space_group_name_H-M   'P 1'
#
loop_
_entity.id
_entity.type
_entity.pdbx_description
1 polymer ?
#
loop_
_entity_poly.entity_id
_entity_poly.type
_entity_poly.pdbx_seq_one_letter_code
_entity_poly.pdbx_strand_id
1 'polypeptide(L)'
;MKLKEKKNAQACITLKNLLQFHINSPDINNEKAVLLARDETLGNCLNLTEIIPQASVRYDVNEQRLDIDVPQAWVMKNYQNYVDPSLWENGINAAMLSYNLNGYHSETPGRRNDSIYAAFNGGMNLGAWRLRASGNYNWMTDSGSNYDFKNRYIQRDIASLRSQLILGESYTTGETFDSVSIRGIRLYSDSRMLPPTLASFAPIIHGVANTNAKSLLRKVAIRFMKRLCRQALSSLMI
;
A
#
# COMPACT_ATOMS: atom_id res chain seq x y z
N MET A 1 -42.67 -5.95 37.17
CA MET A 1 -42.62 -5.11 35.95
C MET A 1 -41.24 -5.29 35.32
N LYS A 2 -41.11 -6.13 34.28
CA LYS A 2 -39.83 -6.36 33.60
C LYS A 2 -39.47 -5.08 32.85
N LEU A 3 -38.40 -4.41 33.27
CA LEU A 3 -37.81 -3.29 32.54
C LEU A 3 -37.30 -3.83 31.20
N LYS A 4 -37.99 -3.47 30.10
CA LYS A 4 -37.48 -3.64 28.73
C LYS A 4 -36.17 -2.86 28.65
N GLU A 5 -35.05 -3.55 28.45
CA GLU A 5 -33.77 -2.91 28.12
C GLU A 5 -33.99 -1.98 26.91
N LYS A 6 -33.67 -0.70 27.11
CA LYS A 6 -33.67 0.30 26.03
C LYS A 6 -32.61 -0.13 25.02
N LYS A 7 -33.02 -0.35 23.77
CA LYS A 7 -32.09 -0.59 22.66
C LYS A 7 -31.25 0.67 22.46
N ASN A 8 -30.01 0.64 22.92
CA ASN A 8 -29.02 1.68 22.65
C ASN A 8 -28.71 1.73 21.14
N ALA A 9 -28.27 2.88 20.64
CA ALA A 9 -27.79 3.01 19.27
C ALA A 9 -26.65 2.00 19.02
N GLN A 10 -26.77 1.22 17.94
CA GLN A 10 -25.77 0.23 17.55
C GLN A 10 -24.98 0.75 16.34
N ALA A 11 -23.66 0.60 16.38
CA ALA A 11 -22.81 0.99 15.26
C ALA A 11 -23.01 0.03 14.07
N CYS A 12 -23.22 0.58 12.87
CA CYS A 12 -23.21 -0.20 11.64
C CYS A 12 -21.75 -0.39 11.18
N ILE A 13 -21.21 -1.59 11.36
CA ILE A 13 -19.88 -1.96 10.91
C ILE A 13 -20.01 -2.85 9.68
N THR A 14 -19.37 -2.47 8.57
CA THR A 14 -19.39 -3.24 7.32
C THR A 14 -18.14 -4.12 7.20
N LEU A 15 -18.13 -5.05 6.24
CA LEU A 15 -16.95 -5.87 5.94
C LEU A 15 -15.72 -5.02 5.59
N LYS A 16 -15.93 -3.92 4.83
CA LYS A 16 -14.86 -2.98 4.50
C LYS A 16 -14.26 -2.34 5.75
N ASN A 17 -15.09 -1.96 6.73
CA ASN A 17 -14.62 -1.41 7.99
C ASN A 17 -13.82 -2.45 8.79
N LEU A 18 -14.25 -3.72 8.83
CA LEU A 18 -13.51 -4.79 9.51
C LEU A 18 -12.11 -4.99 8.93
N LEU A 19 -11.99 -5.00 7.60
CA LEU A 19 -10.70 -5.10 6.91
C LEU A 19 -9.81 -3.87 7.18
N GLN A 20 -10.39 -2.66 7.23
CA GLN A 20 -9.67 -1.44 7.61
C GLN A 20 -9.16 -1.47 9.06
N PHE A 21 -9.88 -2.14 9.96
CA PHE A 21 -9.46 -2.36 11.35
C PHE A 21 -8.52 -3.57 11.51
N HIS A 22 -8.11 -4.20 10.41
CA HIS A 22 -7.29 -5.42 10.41
C HIS A 22 -7.91 -6.57 11.22
N ILE A 23 -9.24 -6.63 11.28
CA ILE A 23 -9.98 -7.73 11.89
C ILE A 23 -10.29 -8.75 10.78
N ASN A 24 -9.91 -10.00 11.00
CA ASN A 24 -10.19 -11.09 10.08
C ASN A 24 -11.70 -11.30 9.97
N SER A 25 -12.20 -11.43 8.74
CA SER A 25 -13.62 -11.70 8.52
C SER A 25 -13.95 -13.12 8.97
N PRO A 26 -14.89 -13.31 9.89
CA PRO A 26 -15.42 -14.64 10.20
C PRO A 26 -16.32 -15.13 9.06
N ASP A 27 -16.57 -16.44 9.00
CA ASP A 27 -17.57 -16.99 8.09
C ASP A 27 -18.96 -16.46 8.44
N ILE A 28 -19.53 -15.65 7.56
CA ILE A 28 -20.85 -14.99 7.70
C ILE A 28 -21.97 -15.97 7.30
N ASN A 29 -21.90 -17.22 7.78
CA ASN A 29 -22.88 -18.26 7.45
C ASN A 29 -24.07 -18.30 8.43
N ASN A 30 -24.11 -17.39 9.41
CA ASN A 30 -25.11 -17.41 10.46
C ASN A 30 -26.15 -16.31 10.20
N GLU A 31 -27.45 -16.65 10.19
CA GLU A 31 -28.55 -15.69 9.92
C GLU A 31 -28.59 -14.51 10.91
N LYS A 32 -27.95 -14.64 12.07
CA LYS A 32 -27.83 -13.60 13.11
C LYS A 32 -26.63 -12.66 12.92
N ALA A 33 -25.79 -12.91 11.91
CA ALA A 33 -24.60 -12.11 11.64
C ALA A 33 -24.93 -10.71 11.09
N VAL A 34 -26.09 -10.55 10.44
CA VAL A 34 -26.49 -9.27 9.82
C VAL A 34 -27.46 -8.54 10.75
N LEU A 35 -27.04 -7.38 11.28
CA LEU A 35 -27.92 -6.48 12.05
C LEU A 35 -28.97 -5.84 11.14
N LEU A 36 -28.53 -5.36 9.98
CA LEU A 36 -29.35 -4.68 8.99
C LEU A 36 -28.78 -4.97 7.59
N ALA A 37 -29.61 -5.55 6.73
CA ALA A 37 -29.30 -5.64 5.31
C ALA A 37 -29.41 -4.25 4.68
N ARG A 38 -28.41 -3.87 3.88
CA ARG A 38 -28.36 -2.59 3.17
C ARG A 38 -28.04 -2.85 1.70
N ASP A 39 -28.24 -1.83 0.89
CA ASP A 39 -27.92 -1.86 -0.54
C ASP A 39 -26.46 -2.28 -0.80
N GLU A 40 -26.22 -2.88 -1.97
CA GLU A 40 -24.92 -3.46 -2.35
C GLU A 40 -23.77 -2.44 -2.29
N THR A 41 -24.08 -1.16 -2.51
CA THR A 41 -23.12 -0.05 -2.49
C THR A 41 -22.62 0.31 -1.08
N LEU A 42 -23.47 0.14 -0.06
CA LEU A 42 -23.18 0.53 1.33
C LEU A 42 -22.71 -0.65 2.18
N GLY A 43 -23.08 -1.88 1.78
CA GLY A 43 -22.73 -3.11 2.49
C GLY A 43 -23.56 -3.34 3.75
N ASN A 44 -23.78 -4.62 4.07
CA ASN A 44 -24.58 -5.03 5.22
C ASN A 44 -23.94 -4.61 6.55
N CYS A 45 -24.77 -4.19 7.51
CA CYS A 45 -24.32 -3.91 8.88
C CYS A 45 -24.18 -5.24 9.63
N LEU A 46 -22.99 -5.51 10.14
CA LEU A 46 -22.62 -6.76 10.81
C LEU A 46 -22.78 -6.66 12.32
N ASN A 47 -23.26 -7.73 12.95
CA ASN A 47 -23.35 -7.85 14.41
C ASN A 47 -22.04 -8.40 14.98
N LEU A 48 -21.10 -7.52 15.34
CA LEU A 48 -19.77 -7.96 15.74
C LEU A 48 -19.76 -8.89 16.96
N THR A 49 -20.69 -8.70 17.91
CA THR A 49 -20.79 -9.50 19.14
C THR A 49 -21.29 -10.92 18.90
N GLU A 50 -22.10 -11.15 17.86
CA GLU A 50 -22.57 -12.49 17.48
C GLU A 50 -21.57 -13.20 16.56
N ILE A 51 -20.88 -12.45 15.70
CA ILE A 51 -19.96 -13.01 14.72
C ILE A 51 -18.62 -13.38 15.39
N ILE A 52 -18.12 -12.56 16.31
CA ILE A 52 -16.86 -12.78 17.02
C ILE A 52 -17.14 -13.05 18.50
N PRO A 53 -16.89 -14.28 18.99
CA PRO A 53 -17.03 -14.59 20.41
C PRO A 53 -16.17 -13.65 21.25
N GLN A 54 -16.73 -13.12 22.33
CA GLN A 54 -16.07 -12.17 23.24
C GLN A 54 -15.73 -10.80 22.63
N ALA A 55 -16.29 -10.44 21.45
CA ALA A 55 -16.22 -9.08 20.95
C ALA A 55 -17.27 -8.18 21.62
N SER A 56 -16.90 -6.93 21.91
CA SER A 56 -17.78 -5.94 22.51
C SER A 56 -17.72 -4.62 21.75
N VAL A 57 -18.87 -3.95 21.63
CA VAL A 57 -18.98 -2.64 20.98
C VAL A 57 -19.71 -1.71 21.92
N ARG A 58 -19.06 -0.62 22.32
CA ARG A 58 -19.62 0.38 23.23
C ARG A 58 -19.47 1.78 22.62
N TYR A 59 -20.58 2.49 22.50
CA TYR A 59 -20.57 3.88 22.07
C TYR A 59 -20.69 4.81 23.28
N ASP A 60 -19.71 5.68 23.46
CA ASP A 60 -19.75 6.78 24.42
C ASP A 60 -20.24 8.05 23.71
N VAL A 61 -21.46 8.47 24.02
CA VAL A 61 -22.10 9.65 23.44
C VAL A 61 -21.42 10.95 23.88
N ASN A 62 -20.87 10.99 25.11
CA ASN A 62 -20.29 12.20 25.67
C ASN A 62 -18.93 12.50 25.04
N GLU A 63 -18.13 11.46 24.79
CA GLU A 63 -16.82 11.56 24.16
C GLU A 63 -16.86 11.38 22.62
N GLN A 64 -18.04 11.10 22.05
CA GLN A 64 -18.22 10.72 20.65
C GLN A 64 -17.30 9.57 20.21
N ARG A 65 -16.97 8.66 21.14
CA ARG A 65 -16.02 7.57 20.94
C ARG A 65 -16.75 6.24 20.79
N LEU A 66 -16.35 5.44 19.81
CA LEU A 66 -16.78 4.06 19.66
C LEU A 66 -15.65 3.13 20.08
N ASP A 67 -15.81 2.48 21.23
CA ASP A 67 -14.89 1.45 21.72
C ASP A 67 -15.28 0.10 21.11
N ILE A 68 -14.34 -0.55 20.44
CA ILE A 68 -14.52 -1.87 19.83
C ILE A 68 -13.44 -2.80 20.40
N ASP A 69 -13.86 -3.77 21.20
CA ASP A 69 -12.99 -4.79 21.77
C ASP A 69 -13.11 -6.08 20.97
N VAL A 70 -11.99 -6.60 20.47
CA VAL A 70 -11.93 -7.84 19.69
C VAL A 70 -10.78 -8.71 20.20
N PRO A 71 -10.99 -10.02 20.43
CA PRO A 71 -9.91 -10.91 20.82
C PRO A 71 -8.79 -10.95 19.78
N GLN A 72 -7.54 -10.92 20.23
CA GLN A 72 -6.36 -10.87 19.35
C GLN A 72 -6.29 -12.04 18.34
N ALA A 73 -6.94 -13.17 18.62
CA ALA A 73 -7.03 -14.31 17.69
C ALA A 73 -7.72 -13.94 16.36
N TRP A 74 -8.64 -12.98 16.39
CA TRP A 74 -9.38 -12.49 15.22
C TRP A 74 -8.75 -11.26 14.59
N VAL A 75 -7.75 -10.67 15.22
CA VAL A 75 -6.97 -9.58 14.60
C VAL A 75 -5.94 -10.22 13.68
N MET A 76 -5.93 -9.82 12.41
CA MET A 76 -4.97 -10.31 11.43
C MET A 76 -3.55 -10.09 11.98
N LYS A 77 -2.76 -11.15 12.05
CA LYS A 77 -1.32 -11.09 12.38
C LYS A 77 -0.57 -10.49 11.20
N ASN A 78 -0.84 -9.22 10.92
CA ASN A 78 -0.20 -8.52 9.83
C ASN A 78 1.05 -7.82 10.34
N TYR A 79 2.03 -7.73 9.45
CA TYR A 79 3.16 -6.85 9.61
C TYR A 79 2.64 -5.42 9.85
N GLN A 80 3.29 -4.67 10.75
CA GLN A 80 2.99 -3.25 10.94
C GLN A 80 2.97 -2.55 9.57
N ASN A 81 1.93 -1.77 9.31
CA ASN A 81 1.68 -1.06 8.04
C ASN A 81 1.37 -1.95 6.82
N TYR A 82 0.85 -3.16 7.02
CA TYR A 82 0.22 -3.92 5.94
C TYR A 82 -1.11 -3.28 5.51
N VAL A 83 -1.28 -3.08 4.21
CA VAL A 83 -2.54 -2.66 3.60
C VAL A 83 -2.98 -3.76 2.64
N ASP A 84 -4.22 -4.24 2.81
CA ASP A 84 -4.75 -5.26 1.93
C ASP A 84 -4.85 -4.75 0.47
N PRO A 85 -4.44 -5.53 -0.54
CA PRO A 85 -4.51 -5.10 -1.94
C PRO A 85 -5.93 -4.77 -2.43
N SER A 86 -6.98 -5.30 -1.80
CA SER A 86 -8.38 -4.94 -2.10
C SER A 86 -8.74 -3.51 -1.71
N LEU A 87 -7.98 -2.91 -0.78
CA LEU A 87 -8.16 -1.52 -0.35
C LEU A 87 -7.36 -0.53 -1.21
N TRP A 88 -6.60 -0.99 -2.21
CA TRP A 88 -5.81 -0.10 -3.07
C TRP A 88 -6.71 0.64 -4.04
N GLU A 89 -6.59 1.97 -4.03
CA GLU A 89 -7.31 2.82 -4.97
C GLU A 89 -6.47 3.07 -6.22
N ASN A 90 -7.10 2.97 -7.39
CA ASN A 90 -6.46 3.25 -8.67
C ASN A 90 -6.24 4.75 -8.92
N GLY A 91 -6.78 5.61 -8.06
CA GLY A 91 -6.79 7.06 -8.21
C GLY A 91 -7.86 7.54 -9.19
N ILE A 92 -7.74 8.81 -9.58
CA ILE A 92 -8.68 9.47 -10.50
C ILE A 92 -8.16 9.51 -11.93
N ASN A 93 -9.09 9.61 -12.87
CA ASN A 93 -8.75 9.86 -14.27
C ASN A 93 -8.25 11.29 -14.41
N ALA A 94 -7.00 11.45 -14.86
CA ALA A 94 -6.36 12.76 -14.98
C ALA A 94 -5.27 12.76 -16.04
N ALA A 95 -5.16 13.86 -16.78
CA ALA A 95 -4.02 14.15 -17.63
C ALA A 95 -3.12 15.20 -16.95
N MET A 96 -1.81 15.03 -17.07
CA MET A 96 -0.82 15.92 -16.50
C MET A 96 0.26 16.21 -17.55
N LEU A 97 0.70 17.46 -17.58
CA LEU A 97 1.82 17.91 -18.40
C LEU A 97 2.68 18.82 -17.53
N SER A 98 3.94 18.45 -17.34
CA SER A 98 4.94 19.35 -16.80
C SER A 98 5.91 19.74 -17.90
N TYR A 99 6.35 21.00 -17.86
CA TYR A 99 7.32 21.53 -18.79
C TYR A 99 8.38 22.30 -18.00
N ASN A 100 9.61 22.30 -18.49
CA ASN A 100 10.72 23.03 -17.92
C ASN A 100 11.51 23.65 -19.07
N LEU A 101 11.64 24.97 -19.06
CA LEU A 101 12.31 25.75 -20.10
C LEU A 101 13.47 26.49 -19.48
N ASN A 102 14.66 26.36 -20.07
CA ASN A 102 15.86 27.10 -19.68
C ASN A 102 16.47 27.74 -20.93
N GLY A 103 16.84 29.01 -20.81
CA GLY A 103 17.63 29.73 -21.80
C GLY A 103 18.97 30.10 -21.18
N TYR A 104 20.03 29.96 -21.95
CA TYR A 104 21.37 30.37 -21.57
C TYR A 104 21.98 31.22 -22.69
N HIS A 105 22.59 32.31 -22.29
CA HIS A 105 23.26 33.25 -23.18
C HIS A 105 24.68 33.48 -22.65
N SER A 106 25.66 33.40 -23.53
CA SER A 106 27.06 33.65 -23.22
C SER A 106 27.71 34.45 -24.34
N GLU A 107 28.38 35.53 -23.94
CA GLU A 107 29.09 36.42 -24.84
C GLU A 107 30.54 36.54 -24.39
N THR A 108 31.44 36.11 -25.28
CA THR A 108 32.89 36.26 -25.16
C THR A 108 33.35 37.11 -26.35
N PRO A 109 34.41 37.93 -26.25
CA PRO A 109 34.88 38.71 -27.40
C PRO A 109 35.10 37.83 -28.64
N GLY A 110 34.32 38.11 -29.70
CA GLY A 110 34.35 37.35 -30.97
C GLY A 110 33.47 36.09 -31.03
N ARG A 111 32.73 35.73 -29.97
CA ARG A 111 31.84 34.57 -29.97
C ARG A 111 30.60 34.78 -29.09
N ARG A 112 29.42 34.69 -29.71
CA ARG A 112 28.13 34.63 -29.01
C ARG A 112 27.59 33.21 -29.08
N ASN A 113 27.22 32.65 -27.94
CA ASN A 113 26.61 31.33 -27.86
C ASN A 113 25.29 31.41 -27.08
N ASP A 114 24.21 31.05 -27.76
CA ASP A 114 22.86 30.98 -27.21
C ASP A 114 22.47 29.50 -27.15
N SER A 115 21.82 29.10 -26.05
CA SER A 115 21.22 27.77 -25.95
C SER A 115 19.86 27.81 -25.28
N ILE A 116 18.97 26.94 -25.75
CA ILE A 116 17.61 26.78 -25.24
C ILE A 116 17.39 25.30 -24.99
N TYR A 117 16.99 24.96 -23.78
CA TYR A 117 16.63 23.62 -23.38
C TYR A 117 15.18 23.59 -22.90
N ALA A 118 14.42 22.63 -23.41
CA ALA A 118 13.03 22.41 -23.04
C ALA A 118 12.81 20.93 -22.73
N ALA A 119 12.39 20.62 -21.51
CA ALA A 119 11.97 19.29 -21.10
C ALA A 119 10.45 19.25 -20.91
N PHE A 120 9.82 18.19 -21.39
CA PHE A 120 8.39 17.96 -21.28
C PHE A 120 8.16 16.57 -20.69
N ASN A 121 7.31 16.48 -19.66
CA ASN A 121 6.85 15.21 -19.11
C ASN A 121 5.32 15.18 -19.12
N GLY A 122 4.78 14.32 -19.97
CA GLY A 122 3.36 14.06 -20.08
C GLY A 122 2.96 12.78 -19.37
N GLY A 123 1.77 12.77 -18.80
CA GLY A 123 1.17 11.57 -18.23
C GLY A 123 -0.34 11.58 -18.32
N MET A 124 -0.93 10.41 -18.45
CA MET A 124 -2.38 10.21 -18.35
C MET A 124 -2.65 9.02 -17.44
N ASN A 125 -3.60 9.18 -16.53
CA ASN A 125 -4.09 8.12 -15.65
C ASN A 125 -5.53 7.81 -16.05
N LEU A 126 -5.83 6.55 -16.34
CA LEU A 126 -7.17 6.05 -16.68
C LEU A 126 -7.41 4.75 -15.90
N GLY A 127 -8.11 4.84 -14.78
CA GLY A 127 -8.23 3.75 -13.82
C GLY A 127 -6.85 3.22 -13.40
N ALA A 128 -6.62 1.91 -13.54
CA ALA A 128 -5.35 1.28 -13.20
C ALA A 128 -4.22 1.50 -14.24
N TRP A 129 -4.53 2.08 -15.40
CA TRP A 129 -3.56 2.31 -16.47
C TRP A 129 -2.93 3.69 -16.36
N ARG A 130 -1.60 3.74 -16.49
CA ARG A 130 -0.85 5.00 -16.47
C ARG A 130 0.03 5.07 -17.70
N LEU A 131 -0.27 6.03 -18.57
CA LEU A 131 0.60 6.41 -19.68
C LEU A 131 1.60 7.44 -19.19
N ARG A 132 2.86 7.28 -19.57
CA ARG A 132 3.94 8.25 -19.31
C ARG A 132 4.75 8.44 -20.59
N ALA A 133 5.15 9.68 -20.83
CA ALA A 133 6.02 10.06 -21.93
C ALA A 133 6.87 11.26 -21.52
N SER A 134 8.16 11.23 -21.84
CA SER A 134 9.06 12.35 -21.63
C SER A 134 9.77 12.72 -22.93
N GLY A 135 10.11 13.99 -23.10
CA GLY A 135 10.83 14.47 -24.26
C GLY A 135 11.67 15.68 -23.91
N ASN A 136 12.84 15.78 -24.54
CA ASN A 136 13.76 16.88 -24.38
C ASN A 136 14.03 17.50 -25.75
N TYR A 137 14.04 18.81 -25.79
CA TYR A 137 14.42 19.61 -26.94
C TYR A 137 15.58 20.50 -26.53
N ASN A 138 16.65 20.49 -27.31
CA ASN A 138 17.83 21.30 -27.07
C ASN A 138 18.20 22.02 -28.36
N TRP A 139 18.42 23.32 -28.29
CA TRP A 139 18.90 24.14 -29.38
C TRP A 139 20.14 24.90 -28.94
N MET A 140 21.16 24.97 -29.80
CA MET A 140 22.36 25.79 -29.58
C MET A 140 22.75 26.49 -30.89
N THR A 141 23.32 27.69 -30.79
CA THR A 141 23.76 28.48 -31.94
C THR A 141 24.70 27.70 -32.87
N ASP A 142 25.63 26.91 -32.31
CA ASP A 142 26.65 26.20 -33.08
C ASP A 142 26.27 24.76 -33.49
N SER A 143 25.33 24.12 -32.79
CA SER A 143 24.98 22.69 -33.02
C SER A 143 23.56 22.46 -33.54
N GLY A 144 22.77 23.53 -33.70
CA GLY A 144 21.40 23.45 -34.20
C GLY A 144 20.43 22.89 -33.15
N SER A 145 19.30 22.34 -33.61
CA SER A 145 18.27 21.76 -32.75
C SER A 145 18.34 20.23 -32.74
N ASN A 146 18.28 19.64 -31.56
CA ASN A 146 18.08 18.22 -31.34
C ASN A 146 16.81 17.98 -30.52
N TYR A 147 16.08 16.92 -30.87
CA TYR A 147 14.90 16.47 -30.14
C TYR A 147 15.07 14.99 -29.79
N ASP A 148 14.84 14.64 -28.53
CA ASP A 148 14.93 13.26 -28.03
C ASP A 148 13.70 12.90 -27.18
N PHE A 149 12.96 11.88 -27.59
CA PHE A 149 11.82 11.32 -26.85
C PHE A 149 12.27 10.09 -26.06
N LYS A 150 11.99 10.06 -24.75
CA LYS A 150 12.33 8.93 -23.87
C LYS A 150 11.16 8.53 -22.98
N ASN A 151 11.26 7.35 -22.38
CA ASN A 151 10.33 6.85 -21.36
C ASN A 151 8.89 6.85 -21.85
N ARG A 152 8.67 6.38 -23.07
CA ARG A 152 7.33 6.23 -23.65
C ARG A 152 6.80 4.85 -23.32
N TYR A 153 5.97 4.78 -22.29
CA TYR A 153 5.42 3.50 -21.85
C TYR A 153 4.04 3.63 -21.22
N ILE A 154 3.33 2.51 -21.23
CA ILE A 154 2.09 2.30 -20.51
C ILE A 154 2.41 1.34 -19.38
N GLN A 155 2.09 1.71 -18.14
CA GLN A 155 2.24 0.85 -16.98
C GLN A 155 0.87 0.51 -16.37
N ARG A 156 0.78 -0.68 -15.77
CA ARG A 156 -0.35 -1.12 -14.96
C ARG A 156 0.14 -2.00 -13.81
N ASP A 157 -0.39 -1.74 -12.63
CA ASP A 157 -0.11 -2.55 -11.45
C ASP A 157 -1.10 -3.72 -11.36
N ILE A 158 -0.58 -4.92 -11.08
CA ILE A 158 -1.36 -6.15 -10.92
C ILE A 158 -1.25 -6.59 -9.45
N ALA A 159 -2.24 -6.19 -8.66
CA ALA A 159 -2.29 -6.46 -7.22
C ALA A 159 -2.23 -7.95 -6.87
N SER A 160 -2.87 -8.82 -7.66
CA SER A 160 -2.92 -10.28 -7.41
C SER A 160 -1.54 -10.94 -7.52
N LEU A 161 -0.68 -10.43 -8.40
CA LEU A 161 0.68 -10.94 -8.61
C LEU A 161 1.74 -10.14 -7.86
N ARG A 162 1.36 -9.01 -7.24
CA ARG A 162 2.28 -8.00 -6.68
C ARG A 162 3.35 -7.59 -7.70
N SER A 163 2.92 -7.40 -8.93
CA SER A 163 3.79 -7.12 -10.07
C SER A 163 3.33 -5.89 -10.85
N GLN A 164 4.27 -5.26 -11.53
CA GLN A 164 4.01 -4.16 -12.46
C GLN A 164 4.23 -4.64 -13.90
N LEU A 165 3.24 -4.40 -14.74
CA LEU A 165 3.30 -4.60 -16.18
C LEU A 165 3.67 -3.27 -16.84
N ILE A 166 4.69 -3.29 -17.70
CA ILE A 166 5.11 -2.15 -18.51
C ILE A 166 5.12 -2.56 -19.99
N LEU A 167 4.51 -1.75 -20.83
CA LEU A 167 4.45 -1.88 -22.29
C LEU A 167 5.08 -0.64 -22.92
N GLY A 168 6.15 -0.81 -23.68
CA GLY A 168 6.91 0.28 -24.31
C GLY A 168 8.37 0.29 -23.88
N GLU A 169 8.93 1.48 -23.71
CA GLU A 169 10.32 1.68 -23.34
C GLU A 169 10.51 1.58 -21.82
N SER A 170 11.38 0.70 -21.36
CA SER A 170 11.69 0.48 -19.94
C SER A 170 13.16 0.10 -19.76
N TYR A 171 13.67 0.21 -18.53
CA TYR A 171 15.03 -0.17 -18.15
C TYR A 171 15.01 -1.33 -17.19
N THR A 172 15.83 -2.37 -17.41
CA THR A 172 15.90 -3.51 -16.48
C THR A 172 16.45 -3.10 -15.10
N THR A 173 16.09 -3.86 -14.07
CA THR A 173 16.61 -3.67 -12.70
C THR A 173 18.07 -4.07 -12.66
N GLY A 174 18.93 -3.16 -12.20
CA GLY A 174 20.37 -3.36 -12.10
C GLY A 174 20.83 -4.24 -10.93
N GLU A 175 19.97 -5.10 -10.38
CA GLU A 175 20.23 -5.81 -9.11
C GLU A 175 21.19 -6.99 -9.28
N THR A 176 21.12 -7.70 -10.42
CA THR A 176 21.98 -8.85 -10.73
C THR A 176 22.92 -8.58 -11.92
N PHE A 177 22.47 -7.76 -12.87
CA PHE A 177 23.17 -7.44 -14.12
C PHE A 177 23.08 -5.94 -14.39
N ASP A 178 23.87 -5.44 -15.34
CA ASP A 178 23.78 -4.05 -15.78
C ASP A 178 22.39 -3.71 -16.34
N SER A 179 21.93 -2.50 -16.04
CA SER A 179 20.64 -2.01 -16.53
C SER A 179 20.71 -1.76 -18.03
N VAL A 180 19.79 -2.36 -18.78
CA VAL A 180 19.68 -2.21 -20.23
C VAL A 180 18.32 -1.63 -20.58
N SER A 181 18.30 -0.75 -21.60
CA SER A 181 17.05 -0.22 -22.15
C SER A 181 16.41 -1.28 -23.05
N ILE A 182 15.17 -1.64 -22.76
CA ILE A 182 14.37 -2.55 -23.54
C ILE A 182 13.13 -1.82 -24.07
N ARG A 183 12.70 -2.19 -25.27
CA ARG A 183 11.42 -1.74 -25.83
C ARG A 183 10.55 -2.94 -26.12
N GLY A 184 9.49 -3.12 -25.35
CA GLY A 184 8.64 -4.31 -25.45
C GLY A 184 7.71 -4.44 -24.26
N ILE A 185 7.52 -5.68 -23.81
CA ILE A 185 6.66 -6.02 -22.68
C ILE A 185 7.54 -6.47 -21.53
N ARG A 186 7.28 -5.94 -20.34
CA ARG A 186 7.98 -6.33 -19.11
C ARG A 186 6.97 -6.53 -17.99
N LEU A 187 7.04 -7.69 -17.35
CA LEU A 187 6.33 -7.98 -16.11
C LEU A 187 7.37 -8.27 -15.03
N TYR A 188 7.33 -7.56 -13.92
CA TYR A 188 8.27 -7.77 -12.82
C TYR A 188 7.60 -7.52 -11.46
N SER A 189 8.08 -8.22 -10.43
CA SER A 189 7.60 -8.04 -9.06
C SER A 189 8.16 -6.76 -8.45
N ASP A 190 7.30 -5.96 -7.83
CA ASP A 190 7.69 -4.67 -7.24
C ASP A 190 7.73 -4.80 -5.71
N SER A 191 8.90 -4.59 -5.10
CA SER A 191 9.06 -4.68 -3.64
C SER A 191 8.29 -3.60 -2.88
N ARG A 192 7.90 -2.50 -3.54
CA ARG A 192 7.06 -1.44 -2.95
C ARG A 192 5.62 -1.89 -2.72
N MET A 193 5.19 -2.97 -3.38
CA MET A 193 3.91 -3.62 -3.15
C MET A 193 3.94 -4.55 -1.92
N LEU A 194 5.12 -4.79 -1.34
CA LEU A 194 5.27 -5.55 -0.11
C LEU A 194 5.19 -4.63 1.11
N PRO A 195 4.73 -5.14 2.26
CA PRO A 195 4.83 -4.44 3.54
C PRO A 195 6.28 -4.02 3.81
N PRO A 196 6.51 -2.85 4.43
CA PRO A 196 7.86 -2.32 4.67
C PRO A 196 8.79 -3.30 5.40
N THR A 197 8.25 -4.14 6.27
CA THR A 197 8.98 -5.16 7.02
C THR A 197 9.49 -6.32 6.19
N LEU A 198 8.88 -6.57 5.02
CA LEU A 198 9.27 -7.59 4.05
C LEU A 198 10.08 -6.98 2.89
N ALA A 199 9.84 -5.70 2.60
CA ALA A 199 10.58 -4.96 1.59
C ALA A 199 12.04 -4.67 1.99
N SER A 200 12.35 -4.68 3.29
CA SER A 200 13.72 -4.53 3.82
C SER A 200 14.19 -5.82 4.50
N PHE A 201 15.47 -6.15 4.33
CA PHE A 201 16.05 -7.35 4.94
C PHE A 201 16.02 -7.25 6.47
N ALA A 202 15.12 -8.00 7.10
CA ALA A 202 15.14 -8.26 8.52
C ALA A 202 15.51 -9.73 8.75
N PRO A 203 16.63 -10.04 9.42
CA PRO A 203 16.99 -11.43 9.70
C PRO A 203 15.90 -12.07 10.56
N ILE A 204 15.42 -13.23 10.10
CA ILE A 204 14.46 -14.04 10.86
C ILE A 204 15.25 -14.77 11.95
N ILE A 205 14.97 -14.44 13.21
CA ILE A 205 15.66 -15.05 14.35
C ILE A 205 14.84 -16.25 14.81
N HIS A 206 15.32 -17.44 14.50
CA HIS A 206 14.81 -18.68 15.09
C HIS A 206 15.53 -18.93 16.42
N GLY A 207 14.78 -19.16 17.49
CA GLY A 207 15.32 -19.52 18.80
C GLY A 207 14.27 -20.26 19.61
N VAL A 208 14.65 -21.41 20.18
CA VAL A 208 13.81 -22.19 21.10
C VAL A 208 14.23 -21.82 22.51
N ALA A 209 13.29 -21.36 23.34
CA ALA A 209 13.52 -21.09 24.75
C ALA A 209 12.84 -22.17 25.59
N ASN A 210 13.62 -22.91 26.38
CA ASN A 210 13.14 -24.00 27.22
C ASN A 210 12.40 -23.53 28.48
N THR A 211 12.44 -22.23 28.80
CA THR A 211 11.77 -21.61 29.95
C THR A 211 11.19 -20.23 29.58
N ASN A 212 10.38 -19.62 30.47
CA ASN A 212 9.85 -18.26 30.26
C ASN A 212 11.00 -17.25 30.10
N ALA A 213 11.21 -16.78 28.87
CA ALA A 213 12.34 -15.90 28.54
C ALA A 213 11.85 -14.56 27.98
N LYS A 214 12.47 -13.48 28.45
CA LYS A 214 12.31 -12.14 27.90
C LYS A 214 13.32 -11.96 26.77
N SER A 215 12.87 -12.06 25.53
CA SER A 215 13.72 -11.79 24.37
C SER A 215 13.90 -10.28 24.19
N LEU A 216 15.15 -9.82 24.25
CA LEU A 216 15.55 -8.44 23.98
C LEU A 216 16.52 -8.44 22.80
N LEU A 217 16.09 -7.89 21.68
CA LEU A 217 16.95 -7.68 20.52
C LEU A 217 17.61 -6.30 20.59
N ARG A 218 18.93 -6.28 20.47
CA ARG A 218 19.74 -5.05 20.41
C ARG A 218 20.64 -5.12 19.18
N LYS A 219 20.45 -4.22 18.22
CA LYS A 219 21.50 -3.85 17.27
C LYS A 219 22.24 -2.64 17.83
N VAL A 220 23.52 -2.50 17.48
CA VAL A 220 24.34 -1.35 17.88
C VAL A 220 23.58 -0.08 17.53
N ALA A 221 23.32 0.73 18.55
CA ALA A 221 22.59 2.00 18.60
C ALA A 221 21.08 2.03 18.98
N ILE A 222 20.16 1.10 18.63
CA ILE A 222 18.71 1.31 18.92
C ILE A 222 17.96 0.03 19.35
N ARG A 223 17.06 0.18 20.34
CA ARG A 223 16.22 -0.90 20.92
C ARG A 223 14.94 -1.07 20.07
N PHE A 224 14.81 -2.19 19.35
CA PHE A 224 13.76 -2.35 18.33
C PHE A 224 12.48 -3.05 18.80
N MET A 225 12.50 -3.90 19.84
CA MET A 225 11.29 -4.63 20.26
C MET A 225 11.41 -5.24 21.67
N LYS A 226 10.31 -5.22 22.43
CA LYS A 226 10.10 -6.04 23.63
C LYS A 226 8.80 -6.81 23.46
N ARG A 227 8.85 -8.15 23.50
CA ARG A 227 7.67 -9.02 23.62
C ARG A 227 7.90 -10.02 24.75
N LEU A 228 6.87 -10.28 25.54
CA LEU A 228 6.85 -11.43 26.45
C LEU A 228 6.36 -12.64 25.65
N CYS A 229 7.15 -13.71 25.63
CA CYS A 229 6.74 -14.99 25.08
C CYS A 229 6.30 -15.88 26.26
N ARG A 230 5.02 -16.29 26.29
CA ARG A 230 4.53 -17.35 27.19
C ARG A 230 4.42 -18.63 26.38
N GLN A 231 4.96 -19.73 26.91
CA GLN A 231 4.79 -21.07 26.34
C GLN A 231 3.30 -21.44 26.37
N ALA A 232 2.73 -21.76 25.20
CA ALA A 232 1.56 -22.62 25.11
C ALA A 232 2.06 -24.05 24.87
N LEU A 233 2.38 -24.75 25.96
CA LEU A 233 2.45 -26.21 25.94
C LEU A 233 1.00 -26.71 25.93
N SER A 234 0.50 -27.07 24.75
CA SER A 234 -0.62 -27.99 24.62
C SER A 234 -0.05 -29.32 24.14
N SER A 235 0.40 -30.13 25.09
CA SER A 235 0.41 -31.57 24.91
C SER A 235 -1.02 -32.03 25.15
N LEU A 236 -1.72 -32.48 24.12
CA LEU A 236 -2.76 -33.47 24.29
C LEU A 236 -2.42 -34.67 23.39
N MET A 237 -2.30 -35.79 24.07
CA MET A 237 -2.09 -37.16 23.58
C MET A 237 -3.19 -37.62 22.61
N ILE A 238 -2.74 -38.41 21.62
CA ILE A 238 -3.46 -39.26 20.64
C ILE A 238 -4.17 -38.51 19.51
#